data_AF-A0A1F3F3I1-F1
#
_entry.id   AF-A0A1F3F3I1-F1
#
_cell.length_a   1.000
_cell.length_b   1.000
_cell.length_c   1.000
_cell.angle_alpha   90.00
_cell.angle_beta   90.00
_cell.angle_gamma   90.00
#
_symmetry.space_group_name_H-M   'P 1'
#
loop_
_entity.id
_entity.type
_entity.pdbx_description
1 polymer ?
#
loop_
_entity_poly.entity_id
_entity_poly.type
_entity_poly.pdbx_seq_one_letter_code
_entity_poly.pdbx_strand_id
1 'polypeptide(L)'
;MENTQKTLVATIILASFVLIVGLIGGLYVYNQKEAEINSLLVEKANSEQMMLLKDSVMVDMDNSFFEIENNLRLIKEKRNQISMIKSEGGKTRKQAIIDDINLLDNLMDENNKKIADLEQKLRKSGLNLKSYEKRLQSLTETIESQNLEIAELKKIVESKNITLAELDSKIQNMNSNMAQQADTINFKQKVIVNKTDILNTAHVKVGTFKELKAEGILDREGGILGIGSSKAIQENFDPSHFTTLDIRQTKTIPVNAKKASVISEHPNNSYSMVEENGQVAYLEIKDPQEFWRISKYAVIQVK
;
A
#
# COMPACT_ATOMS: atom_id res chain seq x y z
N MET A 1 12.56 14.46 135.76
CA MET A 1 12.70 15.37 134.59
C MET A 1 13.47 14.74 133.42
N GLU A 2 14.29 13.71 133.64
CA GLU A 2 15.10 13.08 132.57
C GLU A 2 14.29 12.22 131.56
N ASN A 3 13.25 11.51 132.01
CA ASN A 3 12.42 10.68 131.12
C ASN A 3 11.59 11.51 130.13
N THR A 4 11.08 12.68 130.52
CA THR A 4 10.25 13.53 129.65
C THR A 4 11.04 14.15 128.49
N GLN A 5 12.32 14.50 128.70
CA GLN A 5 13.19 14.97 127.61
C GLN A 5 13.54 13.85 126.62
N LYS A 6 13.81 12.64 127.11
CA LYS A 6 14.08 11.46 126.25
C LYS A 6 12.88 11.12 125.37
N THR A 7 11.65 11.16 125.90
CA THR A 7 10.43 10.92 125.12
C THR A 7 10.21 12.00 124.05
N LEU A 8 10.44 13.27 124.38
CA LEU A 8 10.24 14.41 123.47
C LEU A 8 11.25 14.41 122.31
N VAL A 9 12.52 14.10 122.59
CA VAL A 9 13.56 13.91 121.56
C VAL A 9 13.23 12.71 120.65
N ALA A 10 12.76 11.59 121.21
CA ALA A 10 12.32 10.44 120.42
C ALA A 10 11.13 10.76 119.51
N THR A 11 10.20 11.61 119.96
CA THR A 11 9.02 12.00 119.15
C THR A 11 9.42 12.91 118.00
N ILE A 12 10.35 13.84 118.23
CA ILE A 12 10.89 14.74 117.18
C ILE A 12 11.67 13.93 116.13
N ILE A 13 12.51 12.98 116.56
CA ILE A 13 13.26 12.11 115.63
C ILE A 13 12.29 11.28 114.77
N LEU A 14 11.25 10.72 115.38
CA LEU A 14 10.23 9.94 114.66
C LEU A 14 9.45 10.81 113.66
N ALA A 15 9.03 12.01 114.05
CA ALA A 15 8.34 12.94 113.15
C ALA A 15 9.24 13.39 111.98
N SER A 16 10.53 13.62 112.26
CA SER A 16 11.53 13.97 111.24
C SER A 16 11.76 12.83 110.25
N PHE A 17 11.84 11.60 110.76
CA PHE A 17 12.00 10.39 109.93
C PHE A 17 10.80 10.18 109.01
N VAL A 18 9.58 10.34 109.51
CA VAL A 18 8.35 10.25 108.70
C VAL A 18 8.32 11.31 107.59
N LEU A 19 8.75 12.54 107.89
CA LEU A 19 8.85 13.62 106.89
C LEU A 19 9.88 13.32 105.80
N ILE A 20 11.05 12.80 106.18
CA ILE A 20 12.12 12.43 105.25
C ILE A 20 11.66 11.27 104.35
N VAL A 21 11.02 10.24 104.91
CA VAL A 21 10.47 9.12 104.14
C VAL A 21 9.38 9.60 103.18
N GLY A 22 8.52 10.53 103.60
CA GLY A 22 7.51 11.15 102.75
C GLY A 22 8.10 11.95 101.58
N LEU A 23 9.15 12.73 101.82
CA LEU A 23 9.86 13.49 100.78
C LEU A 23 10.59 12.58 99.79
N ILE A 24 11.27 11.53 100.27
CA ILE A 24 11.95 10.55 99.42
C ILE A 24 10.94 9.77 98.59
N GLY A 25 9.83 9.32 99.20
CA GLY A 25 8.74 8.66 98.49
C GLY A 25 8.09 9.55 97.44
N GLY A 26 7.87 10.84 97.75
CA GLY A 26 7.36 11.83 96.80
C GLY A 26 8.30 12.07 95.62
N LEU A 27 9.62 12.20 95.87
CA LEU A 27 10.63 12.36 94.83
C LEU A 27 10.76 11.12 93.94
N TYR A 28 10.65 9.93 94.52
CA TYR A 28 10.65 8.67 93.77
C TYR A 28 9.46 8.56 92.82
N VAL A 29 8.24 8.84 93.32
CA VAL A 29 7.01 8.84 92.51
C VAL A 29 7.06 9.92 91.43
N TYR A 30 7.60 11.10 91.75
CA TYR A 30 7.78 12.20 90.78
C TYR A 30 8.71 11.78 89.64
N ASN A 31 9.91 11.27 89.96
CA ASN A 31 10.87 10.82 88.95
C ASN A 31 10.32 9.66 88.10
N GLN A 32 9.55 8.74 88.71
CA GLN A 32 8.89 7.65 87.97
C GLN A 32 7.85 8.18 86.98
N LYS A 33 7.00 9.12 87.42
CA LYS A 33 6.00 9.75 86.53
C LYS A 33 6.63 10.61 85.44
N GLU A 34 7.72 11.30 85.74
CA GLU A 34 8.46 12.08 84.75
C GLU A 34 9.07 11.17 83.67
N ALA A 35 9.64 10.03 84.06
CA ALA A 35 10.14 9.03 83.12
C ALA A 35 9.01 8.43 82.25
N GLU A 36 7.84 8.16 82.84
CA GLU A 36 6.66 7.67 82.11
C GLU A 36 6.15 8.73 81.11
N ILE A 37 6.01 9.99 81.53
CA ILE A 37 5.61 11.10 80.64
C ILE A 37 6.61 11.27 79.49
N ASN A 38 7.91 11.24 79.77
CA ASN A 38 8.93 11.34 78.72
C ASN A 38 8.87 10.17 77.75
N SER A 39 8.63 8.95 78.23
CA SER A 39 8.45 7.78 77.36
C SER A 39 7.20 7.89 76.47
N LEU A 40 6.07 8.35 77.03
CA LEU A 40 4.84 8.60 76.28
C LEU A 40 4.99 9.73 75.25
N LEU A 41 5.76 10.78 75.57
CA LEU A 41 6.06 11.85 74.62
C LEU A 41 6.93 11.35 73.46
N VAL A 42 7.93 10.51 73.73
CA VAL A 42 8.74 9.87 72.69
C VAL A 42 7.91 8.92 71.84
N GLU A 43 7.04 8.10 72.45
CA GLU A 43 6.14 7.21 71.72
C GLU A 43 5.13 7.96 70.84
N LYS A 44 4.57 9.06 71.37
CA LYS A 44 3.69 9.96 70.61
C LYS A 44 4.44 10.60 69.44
N ALA A 45 5.64 11.13 69.66
CA ALA A 45 6.44 11.74 68.61
C ALA A 45 6.81 10.72 67.51
N ASN A 46 7.16 9.49 67.90
CA ASN A 46 7.43 8.40 66.96
C ASN A 46 6.18 7.99 66.17
N SER A 47 5.01 7.92 66.81
CA SER A 47 3.74 7.65 66.13
C SER A 47 3.35 8.75 65.17
N GLU A 48 3.52 10.02 65.54
CA GLU A 48 3.26 11.17 64.66
C GLU A 48 4.18 11.15 63.43
N GLN A 49 5.47 10.85 63.60
CA GLN A 49 6.40 10.68 62.49
C GLN A 49 6.02 9.52 61.56
N MET A 50 5.63 8.38 62.13
CA MET A 50 5.18 7.22 61.35
C MET A 50 3.90 7.53 60.57
N MET A 51 2.99 8.31 61.16
CA MET A 51 1.75 8.75 60.50
C MET A 51 2.05 9.69 59.32
N LEU A 52 2.96 10.66 59.50
CA LEU A 52 3.37 11.56 58.43
C LEU A 52 4.05 10.83 57.26
N LEU A 53 4.90 9.85 57.56
CA LEU A 53 5.52 9.00 56.53
C LEU A 53 4.48 8.17 55.78
N LYS A 54 3.51 7.59 56.51
CA LYS A 54 2.40 6.85 55.93
C LYS A 54 1.56 7.72 55.00
N ASP A 55 1.19 8.92 55.44
CA ASP A 55 0.39 9.85 54.65
C ASP A 55 1.13 10.26 53.37
N SER A 56 2.44 10.54 53.47
CA SER A 56 3.27 10.86 52.30
C SER A 56 3.33 9.70 51.29
N VAL A 57 3.48 8.45 51.75
CA VAL A 57 3.49 7.27 50.87
C VAL A 57 2.12 7.08 50.21
N MET A 58 1.02 7.25 50.96
CA MET A 58 -0.33 7.14 50.40
C MET A 58 -0.60 8.15 49.29
N VAL A 59 -0.22 9.42 49.51
CA VAL A 59 -0.36 10.49 48.50
C VAL A 59 0.43 10.16 47.23
N ASP A 60 1.68 9.71 47.37
CA ASP A 60 2.52 9.31 46.24
C ASP A 60 1.95 8.09 45.47
N MET A 61 1.40 7.11 46.19
CA MET A 61 0.72 5.96 45.59
C MET A 61 -0.56 6.37 44.85
N ASP A 62 -1.37 7.26 45.43
CA ASP A 62 -2.60 7.74 44.79
C ASP A 62 -2.31 8.54 43.52
N ASN A 63 -1.27 9.38 43.54
CA ASN A 63 -0.80 10.07 42.35
C ASN A 63 -0.34 9.10 41.26
N SER A 64 0.45 8.08 41.64
CA SER A 64 0.93 7.07 40.69
C SER A 64 -0.23 6.27 40.08
N PHE A 65 -1.23 5.90 40.88
CA PHE A 65 -2.44 5.25 40.36
C PHE A 65 -3.21 6.14 39.41
N PHE A 66 -3.39 7.42 39.75
CA PHE A 66 -4.07 8.38 38.89
C PHE A 66 -3.37 8.52 37.53
N GLU A 67 -2.03 8.59 37.52
CA GLU A 67 -1.25 8.65 36.29
C GLU A 67 -1.44 7.39 35.42
N ILE A 68 -1.37 6.20 36.03
CA ILE A 68 -1.59 4.93 35.32
C ILE A 68 -3.01 4.88 34.73
N GLU A 69 -4.03 5.23 35.52
CA GLU A 69 -5.42 5.23 35.08
C GLU A 69 -5.65 6.22 33.92
N ASN A 70 -5.03 7.40 33.97
CA ASN A 70 -5.11 8.39 32.90
C ASN A 70 -4.43 7.88 31.62
N ASN A 71 -3.24 7.27 31.74
CA ASN A 71 -2.54 6.65 30.63
C ASN A 71 -3.37 5.52 30.00
N LEU A 72 -3.96 4.64 30.82
CA LEU A 72 -4.82 3.55 30.34
C LEU A 72 -6.06 4.07 29.61
N ARG A 73 -6.66 5.18 30.07
CA ARG A 73 -7.75 5.84 29.35
C ARG A 73 -7.29 6.34 27.99
N LEU A 74 -6.16 7.03 27.93
CA LEU A 74 -5.58 7.52 26.67
C LEU A 74 -5.28 6.36 25.71
N ILE A 75 -4.67 5.28 26.21
CA ILE A 75 -4.40 4.05 25.46
C ILE A 75 -5.70 3.51 24.85
N LYS A 76 -6.75 3.37 25.65
CA LYS A 76 -8.05 2.87 25.19
C LYS A 76 -8.68 3.76 24.12
N GLU A 77 -8.63 5.09 24.30
CA GLU A 77 -9.16 6.04 23.33
C GLU A 77 -8.43 5.97 21.99
N LYS A 78 -7.09 6.00 22.03
CA LYS A 78 -6.23 5.86 20.85
C LYS A 78 -6.44 4.52 20.15
N ARG A 79 -6.52 3.44 20.90
CA ARG A 79 -6.83 2.10 20.38
C ARG A 79 -8.17 2.07 19.64
N ASN A 80 -9.21 2.67 20.21
CA ASN A 80 -10.53 2.77 19.59
C ASN A 80 -10.49 3.61 18.30
N GLN A 81 -9.69 4.68 18.27
CA GLN A 81 -9.49 5.45 17.04
C GLN A 81 -8.85 4.58 15.96
N ILE A 82 -7.81 3.82 16.29
CA ILE A 82 -7.14 2.90 15.35
C ILE A 82 -8.12 1.84 14.81
N SER A 83 -8.92 1.22 15.68
CA SER A 83 -9.86 0.16 15.29
C SER A 83 -11.02 0.65 14.43
N MET A 84 -11.42 1.92 14.56
CA MET A 84 -12.47 2.54 13.74
C MET A 84 -11.97 3.01 12.36
N ILE A 85 -10.66 3.04 12.12
CA ILE A 85 -10.13 3.44 10.81
C ILE A 85 -10.50 2.36 9.78
N LYS A 86 -11.47 2.69 8.92
CA LYS A 86 -11.76 1.92 7.71
C LYS A 86 -10.55 1.97 6.77
N SER A 87 -10.28 0.85 6.11
CA SER A 87 -9.07 0.54 5.33
C SER A 87 -8.78 1.43 4.11
N GLU A 88 -9.47 2.56 3.93
CA GLU A 88 -9.41 3.46 2.77
C GLU A 88 -8.48 4.67 3.01
N GLY A 89 -7.34 4.44 3.65
CA GLY A 89 -6.31 5.47 3.86
C GLY A 89 -5.06 5.22 3.02
N GLY A 90 -4.59 6.23 2.27
CA GLY A 90 -3.30 6.16 1.56
C GLY A 90 -2.08 6.01 2.49
N LYS A 91 -0.87 5.94 1.89
CA LYS A 91 0.41 5.68 2.61
C LYS A 91 0.64 6.53 3.87
N THR A 92 0.25 7.81 3.85
CA THR A 92 0.38 8.72 5.02
C THR A 92 -0.42 8.26 6.23
N ARG A 93 -1.61 7.67 6.02
CA ARG A 93 -2.49 7.21 7.10
C ARG A 93 -1.98 5.91 7.73
N LYS A 94 -1.31 5.06 6.94
CA LYS A 94 -0.61 3.88 7.45
C LYS A 94 0.50 4.26 8.42
N GLN A 95 1.34 5.24 8.05
CA GLN A 95 2.44 5.66 8.93
C GLN A 95 1.90 6.20 10.27
N ALA A 96 0.83 7.00 10.23
CA ALA A 96 0.19 7.49 11.44
C ALA A 96 -0.29 6.36 12.39
N ILE A 97 -0.85 5.26 11.84
CA ILE A 97 -1.26 4.10 12.65
C ILE A 97 -0.06 3.41 13.30
N ILE A 98 1.04 3.27 12.57
CA ILE A 98 2.27 2.67 13.11
C ILE A 98 2.84 3.53 14.24
N ASP A 99 2.88 4.85 14.04
CA ASP A 99 3.37 5.80 15.03
C ASP A 99 2.48 5.80 16.29
N ASP A 100 1.15 5.77 16.12
CA ASP A 100 0.21 5.64 17.23
C ASP A 100 0.41 4.31 17.99
N ILE A 101 0.64 3.18 17.31
CA ILE A 101 0.93 1.88 17.96
C ILE A 101 2.23 1.95 18.78
N ASN A 102 3.29 2.56 18.24
CA ASN A 102 4.55 2.74 18.96
C ASN A 102 4.37 3.63 20.21
N LEU A 103 3.53 4.66 20.12
CA LEU A 103 3.16 5.48 21.27
C LEU A 103 2.42 4.64 22.33
N LEU A 104 1.49 3.78 21.92
CA LEU A 104 0.79 2.88 22.84
C LEU A 104 1.76 1.95 23.57
N ASP A 105 2.73 1.36 22.88
CA ASP A 105 3.76 0.52 23.51
C ASP A 105 4.55 1.27 24.58
N ASN A 106 5.00 2.49 24.28
CA ASN A 106 5.75 3.31 25.22
C ASN A 106 4.92 3.61 26.48
N LEU A 107 3.65 3.97 26.32
CA LEU A 107 2.75 4.22 27.45
C LEU A 107 2.49 2.95 28.28
N MET A 108 2.42 1.79 27.64
CA MET A 108 2.29 0.50 28.33
C MET A 108 3.55 0.15 29.13
N ASP A 109 4.74 0.36 28.56
CA ASP A 109 6.01 0.17 29.24
C ASP A 109 6.19 1.11 30.44
N GLU A 110 5.77 2.36 30.31
CA GLU A 110 5.74 3.32 31.43
C GLU A 110 4.80 2.86 32.54
N ASN A 111 3.60 2.40 32.18
CA ASN A 111 2.63 1.87 33.16
C ASN A 111 3.17 0.63 33.87
N ASN A 112 3.80 -0.30 33.16
CA ASN A 112 4.45 -1.49 33.75
C ASN A 112 5.53 -1.10 34.77
N LYS A 113 6.36 -0.10 34.45
CA LYS A 113 7.38 0.41 35.38
C LYS A 113 6.75 1.01 36.64
N LYS A 114 5.71 1.83 36.47
CA LYS A 114 5.00 2.45 37.61
C LYS A 114 4.33 1.40 38.50
N ILE A 115 3.76 0.34 37.93
CA ILE A 115 3.20 -0.79 38.68
C ILE A 115 4.28 -1.50 39.49
N ALA A 116 5.43 -1.81 38.88
CA ALA A 116 6.55 -2.44 39.59
C ALA A 116 7.08 -1.55 40.73
N ASP A 117 7.18 -0.24 40.51
CA ASP A 117 7.55 0.73 41.54
C ASP A 117 6.52 0.78 42.67
N LEU A 118 5.22 0.77 42.34
CA LEU A 118 4.14 0.73 43.34
C LEU A 118 4.15 -0.56 44.15
N GLU A 119 4.39 -1.70 43.51
CA GLU A 119 4.54 -2.99 44.20
C GLU A 119 5.71 -2.94 45.18
N GLN A 120 6.85 -2.39 44.75
CA GLN A 120 8.03 -2.25 45.60
C GLN A 120 7.79 -1.30 46.79
N LYS A 121 7.14 -0.15 46.55
CA LYS A 121 6.78 0.82 47.59
C LYS A 121 5.83 0.20 48.61
N LEU A 122 4.81 -0.53 48.15
CA LEU A 122 3.84 -1.21 49.01
C LEU A 122 4.54 -2.24 49.90
N ARG A 123 5.42 -3.07 49.34
CA ARG A 123 6.21 -4.07 50.11
C ARG A 123 7.17 -3.43 51.11
N LYS A 124 7.86 -2.35 50.75
CA LYS A 124 8.82 -1.65 51.62
C LYS A 124 8.15 -0.87 52.75
N SER A 125 6.92 -0.39 52.53
CA SER A 125 6.19 0.39 53.53
C SER A 125 5.83 -0.42 54.79
N GLY A 126 5.77 -1.76 54.68
CA GLY A 126 5.32 -2.63 55.78
C GLY A 126 3.85 -2.40 56.17
N LEU A 127 3.11 -1.58 55.40
CA LEU A 127 1.72 -1.24 55.65
C LEU A 127 0.82 -2.34 55.09
N ASN A 128 -0.09 -2.85 55.91
CA ASN A 128 -1.05 -3.88 55.51
C ASN A 128 -2.25 -3.23 54.79
N LEU A 129 -2.02 -2.72 53.58
CA LEU A 129 -2.99 -1.93 52.80
C LEU A 129 -3.70 -2.76 51.72
N LYS A 130 -4.59 -3.67 52.16
CA LYS A 130 -5.35 -4.55 51.27
C LYS A 130 -6.09 -3.84 50.12
N SER A 131 -6.53 -2.60 50.32
CA SER A 131 -7.18 -1.81 49.26
C SER A 131 -6.21 -1.44 48.13
N TYR A 132 -4.98 -1.07 48.47
CA TYR A 132 -3.93 -0.73 47.50
C TYR A 132 -3.46 -1.99 46.75
N GLU A 133 -3.31 -3.12 47.45
CA GLU A 133 -3.00 -4.42 46.83
C GLU A 133 -4.06 -4.80 45.79
N LYS A 134 -5.35 -4.70 46.15
CA LYS A 134 -6.45 -5.01 45.24
C LYS A 134 -6.50 -4.08 44.03
N ARG A 135 -6.24 -2.78 44.23
CA ARG A 135 -6.18 -1.80 43.12
C ARG A 135 -5.00 -2.08 42.20
N LEU A 136 -3.83 -2.39 42.76
CA LEU A 136 -2.64 -2.77 42.00
C LEU A 136 -2.92 -4.01 41.14
N GLN A 137 -3.49 -5.07 41.72
CA GLN A 137 -3.89 -6.26 40.98
C GLN A 137 -4.84 -5.93 39.82
N SER A 138 -5.88 -5.13 40.07
CA SER A 138 -6.84 -4.73 39.03
C SER A 138 -6.19 -3.95 37.89
N LEU A 139 -5.20 -3.10 38.20
CA LEU A 139 -4.46 -2.36 37.17
C LEU A 139 -3.53 -3.28 36.38
N THR A 140 -2.86 -4.22 37.03
CA THR A 140 -2.03 -5.24 36.37
C THR A 140 -2.87 -6.07 35.39
N GLU A 141 -4.02 -6.58 35.81
CA GLU A 141 -4.94 -7.32 34.94
C GLU A 141 -5.43 -6.47 33.74
N THR A 142 -5.70 -5.18 33.99
CA THR A 142 -6.10 -4.24 32.93
C THR A 142 -4.97 -4.03 31.92
N ILE A 143 -3.73 -3.87 32.41
CA ILE A 143 -2.53 -3.68 31.58
C ILE A 143 -2.26 -4.93 30.74
N GLU A 144 -2.34 -6.12 31.32
CA GLU A 144 -2.20 -7.37 30.58
C GLU A 144 -3.23 -7.50 29.46
N SER A 145 -4.49 -7.16 29.75
CA SER A 145 -5.55 -7.12 28.75
C SER A 145 -5.25 -6.11 27.62
N GLN A 146 -4.82 -4.89 27.96
CA GLN A 146 -4.43 -3.90 26.94
C GLN A 146 -3.23 -4.35 26.10
N ASN A 147 -2.24 -5.02 26.69
CA ASN A 147 -1.08 -5.55 25.95
C ASN A 147 -1.51 -6.59 24.90
N LEU A 148 -2.43 -7.49 25.25
CA LEU A 148 -2.98 -8.46 24.31
C LEU A 148 -3.72 -7.79 23.16
N GLU A 149 -4.52 -6.76 23.44
CA GLU A 149 -5.24 -6.02 22.41
C GLU A 149 -4.29 -5.24 21.47
N ILE A 150 -3.23 -4.63 22.01
CA ILE A 150 -2.20 -3.95 21.20
C ILE A 150 -1.44 -4.96 20.32
N ALA A 151 -1.11 -6.13 20.85
CA ALA A 151 -0.47 -7.20 20.08
C ALA A 151 -1.35 -7.68 18.90
N GLU A 152 -2.66 -7.80 19.11
CA GLU A 152 -3.58 -8.15 18.02
C GLU A 152 -3.67 -7.03 16.98
N LEU A 153 -3.70 -5.76 17.38
CA LEU A 153 -3.67 -4.64 16.45
C LEU A 153 -2.40 -4.64 15.58
N LYS A 154 -1.23 -4.91 16.17
CA LYS A 154 0.03 -5.06 15.44
C LYS A 154 -0.06 -6.14 14.37
N LYS A 155 -0.60 -7.30 14.73
CA LYS A 155 -0.78 -8.43 13.81
C LYS A 155 -1.71 -8.08 12.64
N ILE A 156 -2.80 -7.38 12.91
CA ILE A 156 -3.74 -6.90 11.88
C ILE A 156 -3.05 -5.93 10.92
N VAL A 157 -2.26 -4.98 11.45
CA VAL A 157 -1.52 -4.01 10.63
C VAL A 157 -0.48 -4.71 9.77
N GLU A 158 0.25 -5.67 10.30
CA GLU A 158 1.25 -6.41 9.54
C GLU A 158 0.63 -7.26 8.42
N SER A 159 -0.47 -7.97 8.72
CA SER A 159 -1.22 -8.72 7.72
C SER A 159 -1.70 -7.81 6.58
N LYS A 160 -2.27 -6.65 6.91
CA LYS A 160 -2.68 -5.65 5.91
C LYS A 160 -1.51 -5.11 5.10
N ASN A 161 -0.32 -4.98 5.68
CA ASN A 161 0.88 -4.55 4.96
C ASN A 161 1.29 -5.55 3.89
N ILE A 162 1.28 -6.85 4.24
CA ILE A 162 1.56 -7.93 3.30
C ILE A 162 0.53 -7.91 2.16
N THR A 163 -0.77 -7.85 2.47
CA THR A 163 -1.83 -7.77 1.46
C THR A 163 -1.66 -6.56 0.53
N LEU A 164 -1.28 -5.39 1.08
CA LEU A 164 -1.07 -4.19 0.27
C LEU A 164 0.13 -4.34 -0.69
N ALA A 165 1.23 -4.93 -0.21
CA ALA A 165 2.40 -5.20 -1.06
C ALA A 165 2.07 -6.17 -2.20
N GLU A 166 1.26 -7.21 -1.93
CA GLU A 166 0.76 -8.13 -2.94
C GLU A 166 -0.15 -7.43 -3.97
N LEU A 167 -1.05 -6.54 -3.51
CA LEU A 167 -1.90 -5.75 -4.40
C LEU A 167 -1.08 -4.77 -5.26
N ASP A 168 -0.10 -4.08 -4.70
CA ASP A 168 0.82 -3.20 -5.44
C ASP A 168 1.58 -3.99 -6.52
N SER A 169 2.10 -5.17 -6.19
CA SER A 169 2.75 -6.08 -7.15
C SER A 169 1.77 -6.53 -8.25
N LYS A 170 0.53 -6.88 -7.89
CA LYS A 170 -0.50 -7.25 -8.87
C LYS A 170 -0.82 -6.09 -9.81
N ILE A 171 -0.94 -4.86 -9.30
CA ILE A 171 -1.18 -3.66 -10.10
C ILE A 171 -0.01 -3.39 -11.05
N GLN A 172 1.25 -3.51 -10.58
CA GLN A 172 2.43 -3.35 -11.44
C GLN A 172 2.48 -4.38 -12.57
N ASN A 173 2.18 -5.64 -12.26
CA ASN A 173 2.09 -6.70 -13.26
C ASN A 173 0.95 -6.45 -14.26
N MET A 174 -0.22 -6.02 -13.80
CA MET A 174 -1.33 -5.66 -14.69
C MET A 174 -0.97 -4.50 -15.61
N ASN A 175 -0.34 -3.44 -15.09
CA ASN A 175 0.10 -2.30 -15.90
C ASN A 175 1.15 -2.71 -16.95
N SER A 176 2.11 -3.57 -16.57
CA SER A 176 3.13 -4.08 -17.49
C SER A 176 2.50 -4.94 -18.61
N ASN A 177 1.56 -5.82 -18.24
CA ASN A 177 0.82 -6.64 -19.20
C ASN A 177 -0.03 -5.78 -20.15
N MET A 178 -0.67 -4.73 -19.65
CA MET A 178 -1.44 -3.79 -20.48
C MET A 178 -0.55 -3.05 -21.47
N ALA A 179 0.63 -2.58 -21.05
CA ALA A 179 1.59 -1.94 -21.94
C ALA A 179 2.06 -2.90 -23.05
N GLN A 180 2.43 -4.13 -22.70
CA GLN A 180 2.84 -5.15 -23.67
C GLN A 180 1.72 -5.51 -24.66
N GLN A 181 0.47 -5.59 -24.19
CA GLN A 181 -0.69 -5.83 -25.05
C GLN A 181 -0.93 -4.66 -26.00
N ALA A 182 -0.84 -3.41 -25.52
CA ALA A 182 -0.97 -2.22 -26.36
C ALA A 182 0.09 -2.19 -27.47
N ASP A 183 1.35 -2.48 -27.15
CA ASP A 183 2.43 -2.58 -28.14
C ASP A 183 2.17 -3.69 -29.16
N THR A 184 1.72 -4.86 -28.70
CA THR A 184 1.37 -5.99 -29.57
C THR A 184 0.22 -5.64 -30.52
N ILE A 185 -0.81 -4.95 -30.03
CA ILE A 185 -1.94 -4.50 -30.83
C ILE A 185 -1.47 -3.49 -31.88
N ASN A 186 -0.67 -2.50 -31.49
CA ASN A 186 -0.11 -1.51 -32.41
C ASN A 186 0.73 -2.15 -33.50
N PHE A 187 1.58 -3.12 -33.14
CA PHE A 187 2.37 -3.88 -34.10
C PHE A 187 1.50 -4.68 -35.06
N LYS A 188 0.52 -5.44 -34.55
CA LYS A 188 -0.40 -6.23 -35.38
C LYS A 188 -1.22 -5.33 -36.30
N GLN A 189 -1.66 -4.17 -35.84
CA GLN A 189 -2.39 -3.20 -36.67
C GLN A 189 -1.53 -2.72 -37.84
N LYS A 190 -0.26 -2.36 -37.59
CA LYS A 190 0.69 -2.00 -38.67
C LYS A 190 0.86 -3.13 -39.68
N VAL A 191 1.01 -4.37 -39.21
CA VAL A 191 1.13 -5.55 -40.08
C VAL A 191 -0.14 -5.77 -40.91
N ILE A 192 -1.32 -5.63 -40.30
CA ILE A 192 -2.61 -5.76 -40.99
C ILE A 192 -2.75 -4.70 -42.08
N VAL A 193 -2.45 -3.44 -41.77
CA VAL A 193 -2.49 -2.34 -42.75
C VAL A 193 -1.53 -2.64 -43.91
N ASN A 194 -0.27 -2.94 -43.62
CA ASN A 194 0.73 -3.25 -44.65
C ASN A 194 0.31 -4.46 -45.54
N LYS A 195 -0.16 -5.55 -44.93
CA LYS A 195 -0.65 -6.71 -45.69
C LYS A 195 -1.88 -6.37 -46.53
N THR A 196 -2.78 -5.55 -46.00
CA THR A 196 -3.97 -5.09 -46.72
C THR A 196 -3.58 -4.24 -47.92
N ASP A 197 -2.61 -3.34 -47.77
CA ASP A 197 -2.14 -2.50 -48.88
C ASP A 197 -1.44 -3.34 -49.95
N ILE A 198 -0.60 -4.30 -49.57
CA ILE A 198 0.02 -5.25 -50.52
C ILE A 198 -1.05 -6.05 -51.29
N LEU A 199 -2.06 -6.60 -50.60
CA LEU A 199 -3.13 -7.37 -51.25
C LEU A 199 -3.98 -6.54 -52.23
N ASN A 200 -4.08 -5.24 -51.98
CA ASN A 200 -4.84 -4.31 -52.82
C ASN A 200 -3.96 -3.56 -53.84
N THR A 201 -2.67 -3.87 -53.91
CA THR A 201 -1.77 -3.31 -54.92
C THR A 201 -1.86 -4.14 -56.21
N ALA A 202 -2.03 -3.46 -57.34
CA ALA A 202 -1.92 -4.05 -58.66
C ALA A 202 -1.11 -3.12 -59.58
N HIS A 203 -0.76 -3.64 -60.76
CA HIS A 203 0.15 -2.99 -61.68
C HIS A 203 -0.44 -2.99 -63.08
N VAL A 204 -0.38 -1.86 -63.78
CA VAL A 204 -0.92 -1.73 -65.13
C VAL A 204 0.10 -1.14 -66.09
N LYS A 205 0.14 -1.64 -67.32
CA LYS A 205 0.88 -1.04 -68.41
C LYS A 205 0.01 -0.94 -69.66
N VAL A 206 -0.02 0.26 -70.22
CA VAL A 206 -0.67 0.54 -71.50
C VAL A 206 0.41 0.95 -72.50
N GLY A 207 0.43 0.33 -73.67
CA GLY A 207 1.43 0.65 -74.68
C GLY A 207 1.18 -0.03 -76.02
N THR A 208 1.87 0.44 -77.05
CA THR A 208 1.89 -0.24 -78.34
C THR A 208 2.68 -1.55 -78.23
N PHE A 209 2.43 -2.49 -79.14
CA PHE A 209 3.19 -3.75 -79.15
C PHE A 209 4.71 -3.53 -79.24
N LYS A 210 5.15 -2.47 -79.92
CA LYS A 210 6.58 -2.15 -80.07
C LYS A 210 7.20 -1.70 -78.75
N GLU A 211 6.50 -0.86 -77.99
CA GLU A 211 6.94 -0.36 -76.68
C GLU A 211 6.96 -1.50 -75.65
N LEU A 212 5.86 -2.25 -75.55
CA LEU A 212 5.76 -3.38 -74.63
C LEU A 212 6.80 -4.48 -74.92
N LYS A 213 7.17 -4.67 -76.20
CA LYS A 213 8.25 -5.60 -76.58
C LYS A 213 9.64 -5.05 -76.26
N ALA A 214 9.88 -3.75 -76.48
CA ALA A 214 11.16 -3.12 -76.16
C ALA A 214 11.44 -3.11 -74.65
N GLU A 215 10.40 -2.99 -73.83
CA GLU A 215 10.46 -3.08 -72.37
C GLU A 215 10.48 -4.54 -71.85
N GLY A 216 10.47 -5.54 -72.75
CA GLY A 216 10.51 -6.95 -72.37
C GLY A 216 9.24 -7.49 -71.70
N ILE A 217 8.12 -6.76 -71.77
CA ILE A 217 6.83 -7.15 -71.19
C ILE A 217 6.10 -8.15 -72.10
N LEU A 218 6.19 -7.96 -73.42
CA LEU A 218 5.57 -8.84 -74.42
C LEU A 218 6.62 -9.46 -75.34
N ASP A 219 6.39 -10.70 -75.74
CA ASP A 219 7.07 -11.28 -76.90
C ASP A 219 6.10 -12.05 -77.81
N ARG A 220 6.63 -12.52 -78.94
CA ARG A 220 5.94 -13.45 -79.84
C ARG A 220 6.39 -14.86 -79.50
N GLU A 221 5.44 -15.71 -79.15
CA GLU A 221 5.69 -17.12 -78.84
C GLU A 221 5.10 -18.01 -79.94
N GLY A 222 5.85 -19.04 -80.35
CA GLY A 222 5.44 -19.98 -81.40
C GLY A 222 5.55 -19.47 -82.85
N GLY A 223 5.51 -20.41 -83.80
CA GLY A 223 5.53 -20.16 -85.25
C GLY A 223 6.93 -20.28 -85.88
N ILE A 224 7.01 -20.99 -87.01
CA ILE A 224 8.22 -21.02 -87.85
C ILE A 224 8.17 -19.77 -88.75
N LEU A 225 9.21 -18.94 -88.74
CA LEU A 225 9.33 -17.75 -89.59
C LEU A 225 8.15 -16.75 -89.48
N GLY A 226 7.58 -16.57 -88.28
CA GLY A 226 6.57 -15.53 -88.01
C GLY A 226 5.14 -15.86 -88.46
N ILE A 227 4.88 -17.07 -88.98
CA ILE A 227 3.54 -17.56 -89.28
C ILE A 227 3.04 -18.38 -88.07
N GLY A 228 1.90 -17.98 -87.51
CA GLY A 228 1.28 -18.66 -86.36
C GLY A 228 1.78 -18.21 -84.98
N SER A 229 2.59 -17.14 -84.89
CA SER A 229 3.05 -16.62 -83.60
C SER A 229 1.93 -15.94 -82.82
N SER A 230 1.71 -16.34 -81.57
CA SER A 230 0.83 -15.66 -80.62
C SER A 230 1.62 -14.62 -79.82
N LYS A 231 0.93 -13.67 -79.19
CA LYS A 231 1.55 -12.70 -78.28
C LYS A 231 1.44 -13.25 -76.87
N ALA A 232 2.57 -13.34 -76.17
CA ALA A 232 2.63 -13.83 -74.80
C ALA A 232 3.30 -12.78 -73.90
N ILE A 233 2.87 -12.72 -72.64
CA ILE A 233 3.55 -11.95 -71.60
C ILE A 233 4.78 -12.74 -71.17
N GLN A 234 5.93 -12.07 -71.04
CA GLN A 234 7.14 -12.71 -70.55
C GLN A 234 7.03 -13.03 -69.06
N GLU A 235 7.59 -14.15 -68.60
CA GLU A 235 7.52 -14.53 -67.18
C GLU A 235 8.39 -13.67 -66.26
N ASN A 236 9.43 -13.02 -66.81
CA ASN A 236 10.45 -12.26 -66.06
C ASN A 236 10.54 -10.78 -66.52
N PHE A 237 9.42 -10.07 -66.62
CA PHE A 237 9.45 -8.63 -66.89
C PHE A 237 9.86 -7.83 -65.65
N ASP A 238 10.44 -6.63 -65.85
CA ASP A 238 10.74 -5.70 -64.76
C ASP A 238 9.45 -4.96 -64.33
N PRO A 239 8.98 -5.11 -63.08
CA PRO A 239 7.81 -4.41 -62.57
C PRO A 239 7.93 -2.89 -62.62
N SER A 240 9.14 -2.33 -62.70
CA SER A 240 9.38 -0.88 -62.76
C SER A 240 8.76 -0.22 -64.00
N HIS A 241 8.49 -1.00 -65.05
CA HIS A 241 7.83 -0.51 -66.26
C HIS A 241 6.32 -0.35 -66.11
N PHE A 242 5.72 -0.82 -65.01
CA PHE A 242 4.29 -0.74 -64.74
C PHE A 242 3.95 0.43 -63.82
N THR A 243 2.73 0.96 -64.00
CA THR A 243 2.14 1.91 -63.07
C THR A 243 1.45 1.14 -61.94
N THR A 244 1.90 1.36 -60.71
CA THR A 244 1.27 0.80 -59.50
C THR A 244 -0.03 1.54 -59.16
N LEU A 245 -1.06 0.79 -58.79
CA LEU A 245 -2.37 1.33 -58.41
C LEU A 245 -2.99 0.56 -57.23
N ASP A 246 -3.96 1.17 -56.57
CA ASP A 246 -4.79 0.54 -55.55
C ASP A 246 -6.12 0.08 -56.17
N ILE A 247 -6.36 -1.23 -56.18
CA ILE A 247 -7.54 -1.84 -56.81
C ILE A 247 -8.86 -1.41 -56.18
N ARG A 248 -8.85 -0.87 -54.95
CA ARG A 248 -10.04 -0.36 -54.26
C ARG A 248 -10.47 1.00 -54.80
N GLN A 249 -9.52 1.78 -55.31
CA GLN A 249 -9.75 3.16 -55.75
C GLN A 249 -9.81 3.27 -57.27
N THR A 250 -9.07 2.44 -58.00
CA THR A 250 -9.00 2.51 -59.46
C THR A 250 -10.13 1.71 -60.11
N LYS A 251 -11.13 2.43 -60.62
CA LYS A 251 -12.26 1.85 -61.40
C LYS A 251 -12.04 1.91 -62.90
N THR A 252 -11.17 2.80 -63.37
CA THR A 252 -10.91 3.00 -64.79
C THR A 252 -9.42 3.09 -65.06
N ILE A 253 -9.01 2.56 -66.21
CA ILE A 253 -7.64 2.67 -66.72
C ILE A 253 -7.71 3.46 -68.03
N PRO A 254 -7.10 4.65 -68.13
CA PRO A 254 -7.13 5.44 -69.35
C PRO A 254 -6.33 4.76 -70.46
N VAL A 255 -6.86 4.79 -71.69
CA VAL A 255 -6.28 4.11 -72.85
C VAL A 255 -6.08 5.07 -74.02
N ASN A 256 -7.09 5.87 -74.37
CA ASN A 256 -7.07 6.91 -75.40
C ASN A 256 -6.45 6.45 -76.75
N ALA A 257 -6.99 5.38 -77.34
CA ALA A 257 -6.48 4.81 -78.59
C ALA A 257 -7.60 4.35 -79.53
N LYS A 258 -7.31 4.25 -80.85
CA LYS A 258 -8.30 3.80 -81.84
C LYS A 258 -8.74 2.36 -81.61
N LYS A 259 -7.83 1.49 -81.18
CA LYS A 259 -8.14 0.12 -80.78
C LYS A 259 -7.29 -0.28 -79.57
N ALA A 260 -7.88 -1.03 -78.64
CA ALA A 260 -7.20 -1.55 -77.49
C ALA A 260 -7.61 -3.00 -77.22
N SER A 261 -6.67 -3.80 -76.73
CA SER A 261 -6.91 -5.18 -76.32
C SER A 261 -6.17 -5.47 -75.04
N VAL A 262 -6.83 -6.06 -74.05
CA VAL A 262 -6.15 -6.65 -72.88
C VAL A 262 -5.42 -7.90 -73.36
N ILE A 263 -4.14 -8.01 -73.04
CA ILE A 263 -3.29 -9.17 -73.39
C ILE A 263 -3.11 -10.09 -72.18
N SER A 264 -3.13 -9.52 -70.97
CA SER A 264 -3.09 -10.28 -69.72
C SER A 264 -4.39 -11.03 -69.45
N GLU A 265 -4.29 -12.11 -68.70
CA GLU A 265 -5.43 -12.97 -68.38
C GLU A 265 -6.30 -12.34 -67.28
N HIS A 266 -7.48 -11.87 -67.67
CA HIS A 266 -8.50 -11.34 -66.77
C HIS A 266 -9.89 -11.85 -67.19
N PRO A 267 -10.80 -12.16 -66.26
CA PRO A 267 -12.15 -12.61 -66.60
C PRO A 267 -12.89 -11.58 -67.47
N ASN A 268 -13.42 -11.99 -68.63
CA ASN A 268 -14.05 -11.06 -69.58
C ASN A 268 -15.29 -10.34 -69.03
N ASN A 269 -15.95 -10.91 -68.03
CA ASN A 269 -17.10 -10.29 -67.35
C ASN A 269 -16.70 -9.21 -66.33
N SER A 270 -15.42 -9.14 -65.94
CA SER A 270 -14.93 -8.23 -64.90
C SER A 270 -14.57 -6.83 -65.41
N TYR A 271 -14.55 -6.61 -66.73
CA TYR A 271 -14.23 -5.31 -67.34
C TYR A 271 -15.00 -5.04 -68.65
N SER A 272 -14.95 -3.80 -69.13
CA SER A 272 -15.37 -3.41 -70.48
C SER A 272 -14.53 -2.27 -71.04
N MET A 273 -14.33 -2.24 -72.36
CA MET A 273 -13.76 -1.10 -73.05
C MET A 273 -14.86 -0.09 -73.36
N VAL A 274 -14.68 1.16 -72.93
CA VAL A 274 -15.63 2.24 -73.19
C VAL A 274 -15.10 3.10 -74.32
N GLU A 275 -15.92 3.28 -75.36
CA GLU A 275 -15.61 4.09 -76.52
C GLU A 275 -16.28 5.46 -76.43
N GLU A 276 -15.51 6.51 -76.66
CA GLU A 276 -16.00 7.88 -76.77
C GLU A 276 -15.41 8.52 -78.02
N ASN A 277 -16.22 9.26 -78.78
CA ASN A 277 -15.77 9.99 -79.98
C ASN A 277 -15.02 9.12 -81.02
N GLY A 278 -15.38 7.84 -81.13
CA GLY A 278 -14.78 6.89 -82.09
C GLY A 278 -13.39 6.35 -81.70
N GLN A 279 -13.00 6.49 -80.43
CA GLN A 279 -11.79 5.90 -79.85
C GLN A 279 -12.11 5.21 -78.52
N VAL A 280 -11.31 4.22 -78.14
CA VAL A 280 -11.37 3.60 -76.81
C VAL A 280 -10.78 4.60 -75.81
N ALA A 281 -11.63 5.21 -74.99
CA ALA A 281 -11.24 6.23 -74.01
C ALA A 281 -10.56 5.57 -72.81
N TYR A 282 -11.22 4.57 -72.20
CA TYR A 282 -10.72 3.87 -71.02
C TYR A 282 -11.25 2.42 -70.93
N LEU A 283 -10.54 1.60 -70.15
CA LEU A 283 -11.03 0.31 -69.66
C LEU A 283 -11.74 0.56 -68.34
N GLU A 284 -13.02 0.19 -68.26
CA GLU A 284 -13.83 0.20 -67.04
C GLU A 284 -13.75 -1.16 -66.33
N ILE A 285 -13.33 -1.15 -65.08
CA ILE A 285 -13.30 -2.33 -64.21
C ILE A 285 -14.64 -2.40 -63.47
N LYS A 286 -15.45 -3.41 -63.80
CA LYS A 286 -16.79 -3.62 -63.22
C LYS A 286 -16.72 -4.29 -61.86
N ASP A 287 -15.83 -5.26 -61.73
CA ASP A 287 -15.54 -5.95 -60.47
C ASP A 287 -14.01 -6.02 -60.29
N PRO A 288 -13.44 -5.15 -59.45
CA PRO A 288 -12.00 -5.15 -59.19
C PRO A 288 -11.49 -6.47 -58.59
N GLN A 289 -12.26 -7.15 -57.74
CA GLN A 289 -11.80 -8.39 -57.13
C GLN A 289 -11.73 -9.50 -58.17
N GLU A 290 -12.73 -9.61 -59.04
CA GLU A 290 -12.74 -10.61 -60.11
C GLU A 290 -11.72 -10.28 -61.20
N PHE A 291 -11.57 -9.00 -61.57
CA PHE A 291 -10.58 -8.57 -62.56
C PHE A 291 -9.16 -8.92 -62.11
N TRP A 292 -8.81 -8.62 -60.86
CA TRP A 292 -7.47 -8.86 -60.31
C TRP A 292 -7.32 -10.23 -59.63
N ARG A 293 -8.21 -11.20 -59.92
CA ARG A 293 -8.22 -12.53 -59.30
C ARG A 293 -7.14 -13.46 -59.88
N ILE A 294 -6.97 -13.43 -61.20
CA ILE A 294 -6.03 -14.31 -61.92
C ILE A 294 -4.62 -13.71 -61.91
N SER A 295 -4.52 -12.42 -62.22
CA SER A 295 -3.25 -11.68 -62.26
C SER A 295 -3.41 -10.31 -61.60
N LYS A 296 -2.37 -9.86 -60.87
CA LYS A 296 -2.22 -8.48 -60.39
C LYS A 296 -1.55 -7.54 -61.41
N TYR A 297 -1.25 -8.05 -62.60
CA TYR A 297 -0.65 -7.30 -63.70
C TYR A 297 -1.61 -7.24 -64.88
N ALA A 298 -1.97 -6.02 -65.28
CA ALA A 298 -2.80 -5.76 -66.46
C ALA A 298 -1.95 -5.15 -67.58
N VAL A 299 -1.91 -5.81 -68.73
CA VAL A 299 -1.18 -5.34 -69.92
C VAL A 299 -2.21 -5.04 -71.01
N ILE A 300 -2.33 -3.77 -71.38
CA ILE A 300 -3.26 -3.29 -72.40
C ILE A 300 -2.46 -2.85 -73.61
N GLN A 301 -2.67 -3.55 -74.72
CA GLN A 301 -2.02 -3.21 -75.97
C GLN A 301 -2.89 -2.29 -76.81
N VAL A 302 -2.35 -1.11 -77.16
CA VAL A 302 -3.02 -0.14 -78.03
C VAL A 302 -2.52 -0.21 -79.47
N LYS A 303 -3.34 0.28 -80.41
CA LYS A 303 -3.04 0.42 -81.84
C LYS A 303 -3.58 1.73 -82.40
#